data_AF-A0AA39R7X5-F1
#
_entry.id   AF-A0AA39R7X5-F1
#
_cell.length_a   1.000
_cell.length_b   1.000
_cell.length_c   1.000
_cell.angle_alpha   90.00
_cell.angle_beta   90.00
_cell.angle_gamma   90.00
#
_symmetry.space_group_name_H-M   'P 1'
#
loop_
_entity.id
_entity.type
_entity.pdbx_description
1 polymer ?
#
loop_
_entity_poly.entity_id
_entity_poly.type
_entity_poly.pdbx_seq_one_letter_code
_entity_poly.pdbx_strand_id
1 'polypeptide(L)'
;MVPPDIHNRLEAIRKALNVRIFSPQNWLSLSKRQESSALDPEAKGPIWVSRVTLPSPQEDDVRQALFKTIDILSANSETYTKPTSVPVEGEWVGHRRNVDAQAPEPTLTERKKYNGLMRDVSSAVTMLYVHGGGFYSGSPAQSRRMISKVTTLTHGRCFSLKYRLAPQHAFPSALLDLLFAYLSLLYPPQTPMIYHSAIPAREIVLTGDSAGANLCLSLIQIILSLARQQSRSPPLVRWNGIDVPLHLPQGVALVSPWIDLTYSLPSFEENQKTDFVVGYPISCDPRFPQCSIWPTDPPRGDMYCETSCLVHPLANPAAVEDWRGCPPVLVVCGEEVAVDGAKVVVQQAHRQGVSVTWRQFERLPHVFMSMLTDLEHTKVAIAEWAEFCRGLVEDKKVLEPGGELVVARDLSRTKVDLERLIGLTREEALVLMKRGMEKREVFRRNTREKPRM
;
A
#
# COMPACT_ATOMS: atom_id res chain seq x y z
N MET A 1 27.61 27.90 -11.45
CA MET A 1 26.67 28.35 -10.40
C MET A 1 26.00 27.14 -9.80
N VAL A 2 26.31 26.82 -8.55
CA VAL A 2 25.81 25.64 -7.82
C VAL A 2 24.34 25.88 -7.46
N PRO A 3 23.39 24.95 -7.74
CA PRO A 3 22.00 25.13 -7.33
C PRO A 3 21.90 25.15 -5.80
N PRO A 4 20.98 25.93 -5.20
CA PRO A 4 20.83 26.02 -3.75
C PRO A 4 20.58 24.64 -3.16
N ASP A 5 21.39 24.30 -2.15
CA ASP A 5 21.39 23.07 -1.37
C ASP A 5 19.98 22.46 -1.22
N ILE A 6 19.83 21.20 -1.65
CA ILE A 6 18.58 20.44 -1.51
C ILE A 6 18.08 20.47 -0.06
N HIS A 7 18.99 20.59 0.91
CA HIS A 7 18.65 20.82 2.31
C HIS A 7 17.81 22.07 2.53
N ASN A 8 18.15 23.21 1.91
CA ASN A 8 17.38 24.45 2.03
C ASN A 8 16.01 24.33 1.36
N ARG A 9 15.91 23.60 0.25
CA ARG A 9 14.62 23.31 -0.41
C ARG A 9 13.76 22.38 0.46
N LEU A 10 14.33 21.31 1.01
CA LEU A 10 13.64 20.39 1.90
C LEU A 10 13.23 21.06 3.20
N GLU A 11 14.06 21.93 3.79
CA GLU A 11 13.68 22.74 4.97
C GLU A 11 12.62 23.79 4.64
N ALA A 12 12.66 24.42 3.46
CA ALA A 12 11.61 25.34 3.03
C ALA A 12 10.27 24.61 2.83
N ILE A 13 10.29 23.42 2.21
CA ILE A 13 9.12 22.54 2.05
C ILE A 13 8.65 22.07 3.43
N ARG A 14 9.55 21.64 4.32
CA ARG A 14 9.24 21.25 5.70
C ARG A 14 8.57 22.39 6.44
N LYS A 15 9.10 23.62 6.38
CA LYS A 15 8.49 24.81 6.99
C LYS A 15 7.10 25.10 6.41
N ALA A 16 6.92 24.99 5.09
CA ALA A 16 5.63 25.20 4.43
C ALA A 16 4.58 24.12 4.81
N LEU A 17 5.01 22.86 4.96
CA LEU A 17 4.15 21.73 5.29
C LEU A 17 3.87 21.61 6.80
N ASN A 18 4.85 21.89 7.68
CA ASN A 18 4.67 21.90 9.14
C ASN A 18 3.60 22.90 9.58
N VAL A 19 3.52 24.07 8.93
CA VAL A 19 2.49 25.09 9.22
C VAL A 19 1.08 24.59 8.86
N ARG A 20 0.95 23.74 7.83
CA ARG A 20 -0.36 23.29 7.33
C ARG A 20 -0.83 21.94 7.88
N ILE A 21 0.06 20.99 8.12
CA ILE A 21 -0.32 19.57 8.36
C ILE A 21 -0.21 19.16 9.85
N PHE A 22 0.71 19.75 10.63
CA PHE A 22 1.09 19.18 11.94
C PHE A 22 0.94 20.10 13.17
N SER A 23 0.39 21.32 13.02
CA SER A 23 -0.05 22.07 14.21
C SER A 23 -1.21 21.32 14.89
N PRO A 24 -1.12 20.98 16.20
CA PRO A 24 -2.23 20.35 16.93
C PRO A 24 -3.55 21.15 16.85
N GLN A 25 -3.44 22.47 16.66
CA GLN A 25 -4.58 23.38 16.47
C GLN A 25 -5.32 23.16 15.14
N ASN A 26 -4.71 22.46 14.17
CA ASN A 26 -5.25 22.16 12.84
C ASN A 26 -5.65 20.68 12.67
N TRP A 27 -5.66 19.87 13.74
CA TRP A 27 -6.02 18.46 13.63
C TRP A 27 -7.51 18.31 13.28
N LEU A 28 -7.78 17.83 12.07
CA LEU A 28 -9.11 17.39 11.67
C LEU A 28 -9.51 16.12 12.44
N SER A 29 -10.76 16.05 12.88
CA SER A 29 -11.38 14.81 13.35
C SER A 29 -11.26 13.72 12.28
N LEU A 30 -11.30 12.45 12.69
CA LEU A 30 -11.13 11.34 11.75
C LEU A 30 -12.19 11.33 10.65
N SER A 31 -13.45 11.63 10.98
CA SER A 31 -14.53 11.76 9.99
C SER A 31 -14.24 12.82 8.94
N LYS A 32 -13.76 14.01 9.36
CA LYS A 32 -13.40 15.10 8.44
C LYS A 32 -12.21 14.73 7.54
N ARG A 33 -11.26 13.94 8.05
CA ARG A 33 -10.16 13.40 7.21
C ARG A 33 -10.68 12.41 6.18
N GLN A 34 -11.59 11.51 6.56
CA GLN A 34 -12.24 10.60 5.62
C GLN A 34 -13.05 11.36 4.58
N GLU A 35 -13.87 12.33 4.98
CA GLU A 35 -14.61 13.21 4.07
C GLU A 35 -13.68 13.93 3.08
N SER A 36 -12.58 14.53 3.58
CA SER A 36 -11.62 15.24 2.74
C SER A 36 -10.87 14.31 1.77
N SER A 37 -10.59 13.06 2.17
CA SER A 37 -9.89 12.10 1.30
C SER A 37 -10.84 11.37 0.34
N ALA A 38 -12.13 11.30 0.67
CA ALA A 38 -13.18 10.78 -0.19
C ALA A 38 -13.58 11.73 -1.34
N LEU A 39 -13.09 12.98 -1.33
CA LEU A 39 -13.28 13.90 -2.45
C LEU A 39 -12.77 13.28 -3.74
N ASP A 40 -13.60 13.38 -4.78
CA ASP A 40 -13.33 12.85 -6.11
C ASP A 40 -13.23 14.01 -7.12
N PRO A 41 -12.12 14.75 -7.13
CA PRO A 41 -11.92 15.85 -8.06
C PRO A 41 -11.79 15.35 -9.49
N GLU A 42 -12.21 16.18 -10.44
CA GLU A 42 -12.07 15.93 -11.87
C GLU A 42 -10.64 15.53 -12.27
N ALA A 43 -10.51 14.48 -13.09
CA ALA A 43 -9.25 14.02 -13.64
C ALA A 43 -8.79 14.90 -14.83
N LYS A 44 -8.27 16.09 -14.51
CA LYS A 44 -7.75 17.04 -15.51
C LYS A 44 -6.43 16.56 -16.14
N GLY A 45 -6.25 16.92 -17.41
CA GLY A 45 -5.03 16.69 -18.17
C GLY A 45 -4.99 15.34 -18.90
N PRO A 46 -3.82 14.78 -19.19
CA PRO A 46 -3.66 13.57 -20.01
C PRO A 46 -3.97 12.28 -19.23
N ILE A 47 -5.12 12.23 -18.58
CA ILE A 47 -5.54 11.13 -17.70
C ILE A 47 -6.91 10.61 -18.16
N TRP A 48 -6.99 9.31 -18.39
CA TRP A 48 -8.25 8.59 -18.38
C TRP A 48 -8.55 8.12 -16.97
N VAL A 49 -9.79 8.33 -16.50
CA VAL A 49 -10.33 7.72 -15.28
C VAL A 49 -11.66 7.07 -15.63
N SER A 50 -11.80 5.78 -15.39
CA SER A 50 -13.07 5.05 -15.52
C SER A 50 -13.39 4.33 -14.21
N ARG A 51 -14.36 4.85 -13.47
CA ARG A 51 -14.86 4.33 -12.21
C ARG A 51 -15.67 3.06 -12.44
N VAL A 52 -15.53 2.11 -11.53
CA VAL A 52 -16.22 0.83 -11.60
C VAL A 52 -16.49 0.29 -10.19
N THR A 53 -17.61 -0.40 -10.04
CA THR A 53 -17.96 -1.15 -8.84
C THR A 53 -17.96 -2.63 -9.19
N LEU A 54 -17.05 -3.37 -8.59
CA LEU A 54 -16.98 -4.83 -8.67
C LEU A 54 -18.11 -5.39 -7.80
N PRO A 55 -18.98 -6.26 -8.33
CA PRO A 55 -20.05 -6.84 -7.53
C PRO A 55 -19.46 -7.71 -6.43
N SER A 56 -20.14 -7.72 -5.28
CA SER A 56 -19.81 -8.67 -4.22
C SER A 56 -20.04 -10.10 -4.72
N PRO A 57 -19.12 -11.05 -4.49
CA PRO A 57 -19.46 -12.46 -4.63
C PRO A 57 -20.63 -12.79 -3.70
N GLN A 58 -21.56 -13.63 -4.17
CA GLN A 58 -22.71 -14.10 -3.39
C GLN A 58 -22.31 -15.20 -2.41
N GLU A 59 -21.22 -15.89 -2.70
CA GLU A 59 -20.69 -16.98 -1.89
C GLU A 59 -19.70 -16.48 -0.82
N ASP A 60 -19.47 -17.34 0.17
CA ASP A 60 -18.63 -17.02 1.33
C ASP A 60 -17.23 -17.61 1.25
N ASP A 61 -16.93 -18.40 0.23
CA ASP A 61 -15.71 -19.22 0.14
C ASP A 61 -14.42 -18.41 0.21
N VAL A 62 -14.34 -17.27 -0.50
CA VAL A 62 -13.16 -16.40 -0.47
C VAL A 62 -12.97 -15.76 0.91
N ARG A 63 -14.06 -15.41 1.60
CA ARG A 63 -14.00 -14.93 2.99
C ARG A 63 -13.47 -16.02 3.91
N GLN A 64 -13.98 -17.24 3.77
CA GLN A 64 -13.51 -18.38 4.55
C GLN A 64 -12.05 -18.73 4.26
N ALA A 65 -11.60 -18.63 3.01
CA ALA A 65 -10.20 -18.79 2.65
C ALA A 65 -9.30 -17.75 3.34
N LEU A 66 -9.73 -16.48 3.38
CA LEU A 66 -9.04 -15.42 4.12
C LEU A 66 -8.99 -15.72 5.62
N PHE A 67 -10.14 -16.04 6.24
CA PHE A 67 -10.21 -16.31 7.69
C PHE A 67 -9.35 -17.50 8.08
N LYS A 68 -9.42 -18.59 7.30
CA LYS A 68 -8.56 -19.75 7.50
C LYS A 68 -7.08 -19.37 7.41
N THR A 69 -6.71 -18.48 6.49
CA THR A 69 -5.31 -18.04 6.35
C THR A 69 -4.86 -17.17 7.52
N ILE A 70 -5.74 -16.31 8.05
CA ILE A 70 -5.50 -15.59 9.31
C ILE A 70 -5.27 -16.59 10.44
N ASP A 71 -6.18 -17.55 10.61
CA ASP A 71 -6.12 -18.52 11.70
C ASP A 71 -4.88 -19.43 11.61
N ILE A 72 -4.38 -19.75 10.41
CA ILE A 72 -3.13 -20.51 10.20
C ILE A 72 -1.88 -19.71 10.60
N LEU A 73 -1.87 -18.40 10.31
CA LEU A 73 -0.72 -17.52 10.58
C LEU A 73 -0.76 -16.91 11.98
N SER A 74 -1.86 -17.12 12.70
CA SER A 74 -2.06 -16.68 14.08
C SER A 74 -1.17 -17.47 15.05
N ALA A 75 -0.72 -16.79 16.11
CA ALA A 75 -0.02 -17.43 17.23
C ALA A 75 -0.99 -17.99 18.30
N ASN A 76 -2.27 -18.17 17.96
CA ASN A 76 -3.39 -18.58 18.83
C ASN A 76 -3.65 -17.60 19.99
N SER A 77 -4.15 -16.39 19.71
CA SER A 77 -4.82 -15.51 20.71
C SER A 77 -5.48 -14.26 20.12
N GLU A 78 -5.35 -14.03 18.81
CA GLU A 78 -5.81 -12.82 18.14
C GLU A 78 -7.33 -12.79 17.96
N THR A 79 -7.91 -11.60 18.10
CA THR A 79 -9.33 -11.36 17.92
C THR A 79 -9.53 -10.38 16.78
N TYR A 80 -10.48 -10.65 15.90
CA TYR A 80 -10.85 -9.76 14.80
C TYR A 80 -12.31 -9.94 14.42
N THR A 81 -12.91 -8.88 13.87
CA THR A 81 -14.27 -8.94 13.34
C THR A 81 -14.22 -9.52 11.93
N LYS A 82 -14.97 -10.60 11.67
CA LYS A 82 -15.10 -11.18 10.32
C LYS A 82 -15.96 -10.26 9.44
N PRO A 83 -15.40 -9.49 8.49
CA PRO A 83 -16.17 -8.59 7.65
C PRO A 83 -17.13 -9.36 6.72
N THR A 84 -18.23 -8.73 6.34
CA THR A 84 -19.13 -9.20 5.28
C THR A 84 -18.57 -8.88 3.89
N SER A 85 -19.01 -9.64 2.88
CA SER A 85 -18.80 -9.30 1.46
C SER A 85 -19.65 -8.08 1.11
N VAL A 86 -19.03 -7.10 0.45
CA VAL A 86 -19.70 -5.91 -0.09
C VAL A 86 -19.15 -5.63 -1.49
N PRO A 87 -19.87 -4.88 -2.34
CA PRO A 87 -19.31 -4.42 -3.60
C PRO A 87 -18.02 -3.62 -3.37
N VAL A 88 -17.02 -3.86 -4.21
CA VAL A 88 -15.70 -3.22 -4.11
C VAL A 88 -15.58 -2.15 -5.17
N GLU A 89 -15.31 -0.92 -4.78
CA GLU A 89 -15.13 0.19 -5.71
C GLU A 89 -13.67 0.32 -6.16
N GLY A 90 -13.49 0.89 -7.35
CA GLY A 90 -12.19 1.24 -7.86
C GLY A 90 -12.30 2.05 -9.14
N GLU A 91 -11.15 2.32 -9.74
CA GLU A 91 -11.09 3.04 -11.02
C GLU A 91 -9.95 2.53 -11.89
N TRP A 92 -10.21 2.49 -13.19
CA TRP A 92 -9.19 2.34 -14.20
C TRP A 92 -8.55 3.68 -14.50
N VAL A 93 -7.24 3.75 -14.39
CA VAL A 93 -6.41 4.92 -14.71
C VAL A 93 -5.47 4.57 -15.84
N GLY A 94 -5.33 5.49 -16.80
CA GLY A 94 -4.39 5.36 -17.91
C GLY A 94 -4.03 6.70 -18.50
N HIS A 95 -3.01 6.70 -19.36
CA HIS A 95 -2.61 7.90 -20.09
C HIS A 95 -3.61 8.21 -21.21
N ARG A 96 -4.13 9.45 -21.26
CA ARG A 96 -4.98 9.95 -22.35
C ARG A 96 -4.09 10.64 -23.38
N ARG A 97 -3.94 10.04 -24.56
CA ARG A 97 -3.03 10.55 -25.60
C ARG A 97 -3.60 11.79 -26.28
N ASN A 98 -2.71 12.65 -26.79
CA ASN A 98 -3.04 13.78 -27.67
C ASN A 98 -4.03 14.79 -27.07
N VAL A 99 -3.95 15.05 -25.76
CA VAL A 99 -4.75 16.08 -25.10
C VAL A 99 -3.88 17.10 -24.38
N ASP A 100 -4.42 18.29 -24.18
CA ASP A 100 -3.78 19.37 -23.44
C ASP A 100 -3.59 19.02 -21.95
N ALA A 101 -2.56 19.60 -21.33
CA ALA A 101 -2.21 19.39 -19.92
C ALA A 101 -3.34 19.80 -18.94
N GLN A 102 -4.24 20.69 -19.35
CA GLN A 102 -5.39 21.17 -18.56
C GLN A 102 -6.74 20.73 -19.14
N ALA A 103 -6.75 19.82 -20.13
CA ALA A 103 -7.98 19.34 -20.73
C ALA A 103 -8.92 18.75 -19.65
N PRO A 104 -10.23 19.07 -19.68
CA PRO A 104 -11.19 18.56 -18.70
C PRO A 104 -11.34 17.04 -18.80
N GLU A 105 -11.89 16.42 -17.75
CA GLU A 105 -12.28 15.02 -17.77
C GLU A 105 -13.41 14.84 -18.79
N PRO A 106 -13.37 13.81 -19.65
CA PRO A 106 -14.41 13.62 -20.66
C PRO A 106 -15.79 13.37 -20.04
N THR A 107 -16.80 14.09 -20.52
CA THR A 107 -18.21 13.86 -20.17
C THR A 107 -18.77 12.63 -20.92
N LEU A 108 -18.22 11.45 -20.63
CA LEU A 108 -18.59 10.18 -21.22
C LEU A 108 -19.08 9.21 -20.13
N THR A 109 -19.87 8.20 -20.50
CA THR A 109 -20.17 7.07 -19.60
C THR A 109 -18.89 6.34 -19.22
N GLU A 110 -18.80 5.75 -18.04
CA GLU A 110 -17.59 5.04 -17.58
C GLU A 110 -17.14 3.94 -18.56
N ARG A 111 -18.06 3.15 -19.13
CA ARG A 111 -17.73 2.18 -20.19
C ARG A 111 -17.05 2.81 -21.42
N LYS A 112 -17.50 3.99 -21.85
CA LYS A 112 -16.88 4.74 -22.96
C LYS A 112 -15.51 5.32 -22.56
N LYS A 113 -15.34 5.75 -21.30
CA LYS A 113 -14.03 6.17 -20.77
C LYS A 113 -13.06 4.99 -20.75
N TYR A 114 -13.48 3.82 -20.26
CA TYR A 114 -12.69 2.59 -20.28
C TYR A 114 -12.31 2.18 -21.70
N ASN A 115 -13.26 2.19 -22.65
CA ASN A 115 -12.95 1.89 -24.05
C ASN A 115 -11.98 2.93 -24.65
N GLY A 116 -12.08 4.21 -24.26
CA GLY A 116 -11.13 5.25 -24.61
C GLY A 116 -9.72 4.95 -24.09
N LEU A 117 -9.61 4.64 -22.80
CA LEU A 117 -8.39 4.20 -22.14
C LEU A 117 -7.76 3.01 -22.88
N MET A 118 -8.54 1.97 -23.17
CA MET A 118 -8.02 0.76 -23.82
C MET A 118 -7.53 0.99 -25.25
N ARG A 119 -8.00 2.03 -25.95
CA ARG A 119 -7.44 2.44 -27.25
C ARG A 119 -6.07 3.12 -27.13
N ASP A 120 -5.80 3.76 -25.98
CA ASP A 120 -4.54 4.43 -25.70
C ASP A 120 -3.51 3.52 -24.99
N VAL A 121 -3.93 2.37 -24.48
CA VAL A 121 -3.03 1.35 -23.90
C VAL A 121 -2.33 0.60 -25.02
N SER A 122 -1.01 0.46 -24.92
CA SER A 122 -0.19 -0.32 -25.87
C SER A 122 0.77 -1.31 -25.21
N SER A 123 0.69 -1.45 -23.89
CA SER A 123 1.38 -2.48 -23.11
C SER A 123 0.35 -3.37 -22.39
N ALA A 124 0.68 -4.64 -22.20
CA ALA A 124 -0.14 -5.58 -21.44
C ALA A 124 -0.16 -5.27 -19.93
N VAL A 125 0.84 -4.52 -19.43
CA VAL A 125 1.03 -4.20 -18.01
C VAL A 125 -0.25 -3.65 -17.39
N THR A 126 -0.70 -4.33 -16.34
CA THR A 126 -1.78 -3.90 -15.47
C THR A 126 -1.24 -3.73 -14.06
N MET A 127 -1.18 -2.50 -13.57
CA MET A 127 -0.92 -2.25 -12.16
C MET A 127 -2.23 -2.46 -11.37
N LEU A 128 -2.21 -3.29 -10.33
CA LEU A 128 -3.24 -3.24 -9.29
C LEU A 128 -2.69 -2.34 -8.18
N TYR A 129 -3.22 -1.13 -8.07
CA TYR A 129 -2.73 -0.13 -7.13
C TYR A 129 -3.58 -0.03 -5.87
N VAL A 130 -2.91 0.01 -4.72
CA VAL A 130 -3.50 0.12 -3.39
C VAL A 130 -2.94 1.37 -2.72
N HIS A 131 -3.80 2.35 -2.44
CA HIS A 131 -3.37 3.64 -1.92
C HIS A 131 -2.93 3.56 -0.44
N GLY A 132 -2.09 4.51 -0.02
CA GLY A 132 -1.76 4.76 1.37
C GLY A 132 -2.84 5.51 2.16
N GLY A 133 -2.45 6.15 3.26
CA GLY A 133 -3.38 6.87 4.15
C GLY A 133 -3.69 6.15 5.46
N GLY A 134 -2.78 5.27 5.90
CA GLY A 134 -2.82 4.65 7.22
C GLY A 134 -4.01 3.72 7.46
N PHE A 135 -4.61 3.16 6.40
CA PHE A 135 -5.84 2.36 6.41
C PHE A 135 -7.12 3.10 6.80
N TYR A 136 -7.04 4.32 7.33
CA TYR A 136 -8.21 5.09 7.81
C TYR A 136 -8.50 6.33 6.98
N SER A 137 -7.66 6.65 6.01
CA SER A 137 -7.83 7.75 5.06
C SER A 137 -7.30 7.33 3.69
N GLY A 138 -7.56 8.16 2.68
CA GLY A 138 -7.07 7.96 1.32
C GLY A 138 -8.17 7.57 0.35
N SER A 139 -7.88 7.72 -0.95
CA SER A 139 -8.74 7.24 -2.03
C SER A 139 -7.93 7.07 -3.33
N PRO A 140 -8.45 6.33 -4.32
CA PRO A 140 -7.86 6.29 -5.66
C PRO A 140 -7.60 7.68 -6.25
N ALA A 141 -8.52 8.62 -6.03
CA ALA A 141 -8.47 9.95 -6.62
C ALA A 141 -7.21 10.73 -6.23
N GLN A 142 -6.70 10.54 -5.01
CA GLN A 142 -5.48 11.20 -4.53
C GLN A 142 -4.22 10.73 -5.28
N SER A 143 -4.23 9.52 -5.81
CA SER A 143 -3.07 8.87 -6.42
C SER A 143 -3.03 9.01 -7.95
N ARG A 144 -4.12 9.50 -8.57
CA ARG A 144 -4.27 9.65 -10.02
C ARG A 144 -3.09 10.33 -10.70
N ARG A 145 -2.56 11.41 -10.14
CA ARG A 145 -1.44 12.15 -10.74
C ARG A 145 -0.16 11.32 -10.80
N MET A 146 0.17 10.63 -9.71
CA MET A 146 1.34 9.76 -9.66
C MET A 146 1.15 8.56 -10.60
N ILE A 147 0.01 7.87 -10.50
CA ILE A 147 -0.33 6.72 -11.35
C ILE A 147 -0.36 7.10 -12.83
N SER A 148 -0.85 8.28 -13.18
CA SER A 148 -0.84 8.77 -14.56
C SER A 148 0.57 8.91 -15.12
N LYS A 149 1.53 9.45 -14.33
CA LYS A 149 2.94 9.54 -14.76
C LYS A 149 3.50 8.14 -15.03
N VAL A 150 3.16 7.16 -14.18
CA VAL A 150 3.66 5.78 -14.30
C VAL A 150 3.03 5.07 -15.49
N THR A 151 1.70 5.16 -15.65
CA THR A 151 0.98 4.59 -16.81
C THR A 151 1.39 5.24 -18.13
N THR A 152 1.84 6.49 -18.12
CA THR A 152 2.45 7.14 -19.29
C THR A 152 3.75 6.44 -19.72
N LEU A 153 4.59 6.07 -18.75
CA LEU A 153 5.90 5.41 -18.98
C LEU A 153 5.77 3.91 -19.26
N THR A 154 4.84 3.22 -18.60
CA THR A 154 4.58 1.79 -18.86
C THR A 154 3.81 1.59 -20.16
N HIS A 155 3.06 2.60 -20.63
CA HIS A 155 2.01 2.49 -21.65
C HIS A 155 0.94 1.44 -21.32
N GLY A 156 0.86 1.05 -20.05
CA GLY A 156 -0.10 0.11 -19.52
C GLY A 156 -1.30 0.82 -18.92
N ARG A 157 -2.01 0.08 -18.08
CA ARG A 157 -3.18 0.54 -17.32
C ARG A 157 -3.02 0.26 -15.84
N CYS A 158 -3.79 0.96 -15.02
CA CYS A 158 -3.83 0.74 -13.59
C CYS A 158 -5.28 0.56 -13.13
N PHE A 159 -5.56 -0.46 -12.35
CA PHE A 159 -6.76 -0.54 -11.52
C PHE A 159 -6.41 -0.04 -10.12
N SER A 160 -6.91 1.13 -9.74
CA SER A 160 -6.71 1.70 -8.41
C SER A 160 -7.88 1.33 -7.50
N LEU A 161 -7.60 0.54 -6.47
CA LEU A 161 -8.59 0.01 -5.53
C LEU A 161 -9.04 1.09 -4.52
N LYS A 162 -10.36 1.17 -4.29
CA LYS A 162 -10.95 1.90 -3.15
C LYS A 162 -11.36 0.89 -2.08
N TYR A 163 -10.44 0.57 -1.18
CA TYR A 163 -10.71 -0.38 -0.10
C TYR A 163 -11.44 0.29 1.07
N ARG A 164 -12.16 -0.50 1.87
CA ARG A 164 -12.87 0.00 3.06
C ARG A 164 -11.88 0.50 4.13
N LEU A 165 -12.19 1.66 4.68
CA LEU A 165 -11.34 2.32 5.67
C LEU A 165 -11.68 1.90 7.10
N ALA A 166 -10.64 1.77 7.91
CA ALA A 166 -10.72 1.73 9.36
C ALA A 166 -11.13 3.11 9.93
N PRO A 167 -11.67 3.18 11.15
CA PRO A 167 -11.94 2.10 12.10
C PRO A 167 -13.27 1.36 11.89
N GLN A 168 -14.17 1.91 11.06
CA GLN A 168 -15.48 1.30 10.75
C GLN A 168 -15.31 -0.11 10.16
N HIS A 169 -14.28 -0.28 9.34
CA HIS A 169 -13.93 -1.55 8.70
C HIS A 169 -12.48 -1.93 9.03
N ALA A 170 -12.29 -2.45 10.24
CA ALA A 170 -11.00 -2.92 10.73
C ALA A 170 -10.42 -4.06 9.87
N PHE A 171 -9.14 -4.40 10.09
CA PHE A 171 -8.54 -5.66 9.67
C PHE A 171 -9.48 -6.83 9.98
N PRO A 172 -9.75 -7.72 9.02
CA PRO A 172 -9.13 -7.84 7.69
C PRO A 172 -9.94 -7.24 6.52
N SER A 173 -10.81 -6.24 6.73
CA SER A 173 -11.75 -5.73 5.71
C SER A 173 -11.08 -5.24 4.42
N ALA A 174 -10.07 -4.37 4.54
CA ALA A 174 -9.35 -3.84 3.38
C ALA A 174 -8.60 -4.93 2.60
N LEU A 175 -8.11 -5.96 3.30
CA LEU A 175 -7.42 -7.11 2.70
C LEU A 175 -8.39 -8.02 1.94
N LEU A 176 -9.61 -8.19 2.46
CA LEU A 176 -10.70 -8.87 1.75
C LEU A 176 -11.06 -8.14 0.45
N ASP A 177 -11.18 -6.81 0.50
CA ASP A 177 -11.50 -5.99 -0.69
C ASP A 177 -10.40 -6.11 -1.75
N LEU A 178 -9.13 -6.13 -1.34
CA LEU A 178 -8.00 -6.35 -2.24
C LEU A 178 -7.99 -7.75 -2.86
N LEU A 179 -8.28 -8.80 -2.08
CA LEU A 179 -8.41 -10.16 -2.58
C LEU A 179 -9.54 -10.28 -3.61
N PHE A 180 -10.68 -9.64 -3.35
CA PHE A 180 -11.81 -9.58 -4.28
C PHE A 180 -11.47 -8.82 -5.56
N ALA A 181 -10.78 -7.69 -5.44
CA ALA A 181 -10.34 -6.93 -6.61
C ALA A 181 -9.38 -7.76 -7.46
N TYR A 182 -8.39 -8.40 -6.85
CA TYR A 182 -7.43 -9.24 -7.55
C TYR A 182 -8.10 -10.44 -8.25
N LEU A 183 -9.00 -11.15 -7.56
CA LEU A 183 -9.79 -12.23 -8.17
C LEU A 183 -10.70 -11.73 -9.29
N SER A 184 -11.29 -10.54 -9.15
CA SER A 184 -12.10 -9.94 -10.21
C SER A 184 -11.27 -9.58 -11.43
N LEU A 185 -10.00 -9.16 -11.28
CA LEU A 185 -9.10 -8.93 -12.40
C LEU A 185 -8.75 -10.23 -13.14
N LEU A 186 -8.44 -11.30 -12.41
CA LEU A 186 -8.11 -12.60 -12.97
C LEU A 186 -9.34 -13.27 -13.62
N TYR A 187 -10.48 -13.19 -12.95
CA TYR A 187 -11.72 -13.92 -13.26
C TYR A 187 -12.92 -12.97 -13.15
N PRO A 188 -13.08 -12.01 -14.07
CA PRO A 188 -14.14 -11.02 -13.98
C PRO A 188 -15.53 -11.66 -14.01
N PRO A 189 -16.45 -11.24 -13.13
CA PRO A 189 -17.82 -11.72 -13.19
C PRO A 189 -18.47 -11.24 -14.49
N GLN A 190 -19.27 -12.10 -15.12
CA GLN A 190 -19.94 -11.81 -16.38
C GLN A 190 -21.16 -10.90 -16.13
N THR A 191 -20.93 -9.60 -16.02
CA THR A 191 -21.96 -8.59 -15.82
C THR A 191 -21.71 -7.36 -16.70
N PRO A 192 -22.76 -6.65 -17.17
CA PRO A 192 -22.62 -5.38 -17.87
C PRO A 192 -21.94 -4.26 -17.05
N MET A 193 -21.73 -4.46 -15.75
CA MET A 193 -21.01 -3.52 -14.89
C MET A 193 -19.48 -3.67 -14.96
N ILE A 194 -18.98 -4.81 -15.45
CA ILE A 194 -17.55 -5.05 -15.63
C ILE A 194 -17.15 -4.75 -17.07
N TYR A 195 -16.08 -3.98 -17.22
CA TYR A 195 -15.65 -3.46 -18.53
C TYR A 195 -14.45 -4.21 -19.12
N HIS A 196 -13.72 -4.95 -18.29
CA HIS A 196 -12.48 -5.62 -18.69
C HIS A 196 -12.67 -7.12 -18.90
N SER A 197 -11.83 -7.69 -19.76
CA SER A 197 -11.65 -9.14 -19.87
C SER A 197 -10.75 -9.67 -18.76
N ALA A 198 -10.70 -10.99 -18.58
CA ALA A 198 -9.74 -11.63 -17.70
C ALA A 198 -8.32 -11.13 -17.99
N ILE A 199 -7.59 -10.77 -16.94
CA ILE A 199 -6.21 -10.31 -17.02
C ILE A 199 -5.32 -11.42 -16.47
N PRO A 200 -4.42 -12.01 -17.28
CA PRO A 200 -3.49 -13.02 -16.78
C PRO A 200 -2.63 -12.49 -15.64
N ALA A 201 -2.38 -13.31 -14.61
CA ALA A 201 -1.58 -12.89 -13.46
C ALA A 201 -0.16 -12.43 -13.84
N ARG A 202 0.42 -13.00 -14.91
CA ARG A 202 1.70 -12.59 -15.50
C ARG A 202 1.72 -11.16 -16.07
N GLU A 203 0.56 -10.55 -16.27
CA GLU A 203 0.39 -9.17 -16.74
C GLU A 203 0.07 -8.21 -15.58
N ILE A 204 -0.11 -8.72 -14.37
CA ILE A 204 -0.46 -7.91 -13.19
C ILE A 204 0.78 -7.68 -12.34
N VAL A 205 1.05 -6.41 -12.03
CA VAL A 205 2.01 -6.01 -11.00
C VAL A 205 1.23 -5.40 -9.85
N LEU A 206 1.43 -5.92 -8.65
CA LEU A 206 0.77 -5.41 -7.45
C LEU A 206 1.57 -4.21 -6.94
N THR A 207 0.90 -3.09 -6.73
CA THR A 207 1.54 -1.81 -6.46
C THR A 207 0.84 -1.08 -5.33
N GLY A 208 1.57 -0.32 -4.53
CA GLY A 208 0.96 0.46 -3.47
C GLY A 208 1.96 1.28 -2.67
N ASP A 209 1.44 2.23 -1.90
CA ASP A 209 2.23 3.10 -1.04
C ASP A 209 1.82 2.99 0.43
N SER A 210 2.76 3.13 1.36
CA SER A 210 2.47 3.20 2.80
C SER A 210 1.61 2.02 3.29
N ALA A 211 0.42 2.28 3.84
CA ALA A 211 -0.56 1.26 4.23
C ALA A 211 -1.04 0.38 3.06
N GLY A 212 -1.10 0.90 1.83
CA GLY A 212 -1.43 0.11 0.67
C GLY A 212 -0.35 -0.91 0.31
N ALA A 213 0.92 -0.53 0.48
CA ALA A 213 2.05 -1.45 0.30
C ALA A 213 2.05 -2.60 1.33
N ASN A 214 1.55 -2.35 2.55
CA ASN A 214 1.27 -3.40 3.53
C ASN A 214 0.25 -4.41 2.98
N LEU A 215 -0.91 -3.94 2.53
CA LEU A 215 -1.96 -4.80 1.96
C LEU A 215 -1.43 -5.63 0.78
N CYS A 216 -0.56 -5.04 -0.05
CA CYS A 216 0.08 -5.76 -1.16
C CYS A 216 0.86 -6.98 -0.67
N LEU A 217 1.74 -6.80 0.32
CA LEU A 217 2.54 -7.88 0.90
C LEU A 217 1.65 -8.91 1.64
N SER A 218 0.61 -8.46 2.31
CA SER A 218 -0.37 -9.35 2.96
C SER A 218 -1.14 -10.20 1.95
N LEU A 219 -1.50 -9.66 0.78
CA LEU A 219 -2.12 -10.46 -0.29
C LEU A 219 -1.16 -11.55 -0.79
N ILE A 220 0.13 -11.23 -0.99
CA ILE A 220 1.12 -12.25 -1.36
C ILE A 220 1.19 -13.36 -0.31
N GLN A 221 1.19 -12.99 0.97
CA GLN A 221 1.23 -13.96 2.06
C GLN A 221 -0.05 -14.81 2.15
N ILE A 222 -1.22 -14.28 1.79
CA ILE A 222 -2.43 -15.09 1.63
C ILE A 222 -2.21 -16.19 0.58
N ILE A 223 -1.76 -15.79 -0.61
CA ILE A 223 -1.57 -16.71 -1.73
C ILE A 223 -0.53 -17.79 -1.38
N LEU A 224 0.61 -17.40 -0.82
CA LEU A 224 1.67 -18.34 -0.43
C LEU A 224 1.23 -19.28 0.70
N SER A 225 0.50 -18.78 1.69
CA SER A 225 0.02 -19.59 2.81
C SER A 225 -1.02 -20.61 2.36
N LEU A 226 -1.96 -20.21 1.49
CA LEU A 226 -2.90 -21.14 0.85
C LEU A 226 -2.15 -22.18 0.01
N ALA A 227 -1.11 -21.77 -0.74
CA ALA A 227 -0.31 -22.68 -1.55
C ALA A 227 0.36 -23.76 -0.70
N ARG A 228 0.98 -23.35 0.42
CA ARG A 228 1.63 -24.25 1.38
C ARG A 228 0.60 -25.18 2.04
N GLN A 229 -0.52 -24.62 2.50
CA GLN A 229 -1.58 -25.38 3.18
C GLN A 229 -2.27 -26.40 2.26
N GLN A 230 -2.37 -26.11 0.97
CA GLN A 230 -2.90 -27.04 -0.04
C GLN A 230 -1.81 -27.90 -0.69
N SER A 231 -0.54 -27.68 -0.34
CA SER A 231 0.64 -28.28 -1.02
C SER A 231 0.54 -28.17 -2.55
N ARG A 232 0.10 -27.01 -3.04
CA ARG A 232 -0.23 -26.75 -4.44
C ARG A 232 0.14 -25.33 -4.84
N SER A 233 0.86 -25.17 -5.95
CA SER A 233 1.16 -23.86 -6.53
C SER A 233 0.72 -23.84 -8.01
N PRO A 234 -0.26 -23.01 -8.40
CA PRO A 234 -1.04 -22.09 -7.57
C PRO A 234 -2.07 -22.84 -6.68
N PRO A 235 -2.46 -22.28 -5.51
CA PRO A 235 -3.59 -22.79 -4.75
C PRO A 235 -4.90 -22.61 -5.51
N LEU A 236 -5.91 -23.39 -5.15
CA LEU A 236 -7.28 -23.21 -5.63
C LEU A 236 -8.11 -22.44 -4.62
N VAL A 237 -8.97 -21.56 -5.11
CA VAL A 237 -10.04 -20.92 -4.34
C VAL A 237 -11.34 -21.02 -5.12
N ARG A 238 -12.46 -21.11 -4.42
CA ARG A 238 -13.77 -21.08 -5.05
C ARG A 238 -14.19 -19.64 -5.29
N TRP A 239 -14.53 -19.33 -6.55
CA TRP A 239 -14.87 -17.99 -7.02
C TRP A 239 -16.02 -18.08 -8.04
N ASN A 240 -17.16 -17.49 -7.69
CA ASN A 240 -18.41 -17.52 -8.47
C ASN A 240 -18.84 -18.95 -8.84
N GLY A 241 -18.82 -19.87 -7.87
CA GLY A 241 -19.30 -21.24 -8.02
C GLY A 241 -18.36 -22.19 -8.76
N ILE A 242 -17.14 -21.77 -9.07
CA ILE A 242 -16.12 -22.59 -9.71
C ILE A 242 -14.78 -22.50 -8.97
N ASP A 243 -14.01 -23.57 -8.98
CA ASP A 243 -12.66 -23.57 -8.40
C ASP A 243 -11.68 -23.00 -9.41
N VAL A 244 -11.00 -21.92 -9.03
CA VAL A 244 -10.05 -21.20 -9.89
C VAL A 244 -8.67 -21.15 -9.26
N PRO A 245 -7.59 -21.19 -10.08
CA PRO A 245 -6.23 -21.06 -9.56
C PRO A 245 -5.94 -19.61 -9.16
N LEU A 246 -5.54 -19.39 -7.90
CA LEU A 246 -5.11 -18.09 -7.40
C LEU A 246 -3.61 -17.92 -7.62
N HIS A 247 -3.24 -17.51 -8.84
CA HIS A 247 -1.85 -17.25 -9.22
C HIS A 247 -1.29 -16.01 -8.50
N LEU A 248 0.00 -16.02 -8.19
CA LEU A 248 0.72 -14.81 -7.77
C LEU A 248 0.78 -13.79 -8.91
N PRO A 249 0.76 -12.47 -8.62
CA PRO A 249 1.05 -11.46 -9.62
C PRO A 249 2.50 -11.58 -10.09
N GLN A 250 2.81 -11.01 -11.25
CA GLN A 250 4.14 -11.06 -11.86
C GLN A 250 5.23 -10.39 -10.99
N GLY A 251 4.85 -9.44 -10.13
CA GLY A 251 5.74 -8.76 -9.22
C GLY A 251 5.01 -7.85 -8.25
N VAL A 252 5.76 -7.28 -7.31
CA VAL A 252 5.27 -6.34 -6.31
C VAL A 252 6.16 -5.10 -6.31
N ALA A 253 5.59 -3.91 -6.52
CA ALA A 253 6.33 -2.67 -6.58
C ALA A 253 5.77 -1.67 -5.56
N LEU A 254 6.55 -1.38 -4.51
CA LEU A 254 6.08 -0.69 -3.33
C LEU A 254 6.77 0.65 -3.13
N VAL A 255 6.02 1.62 -2.59
CA VAL A 255 6.53 2.92 -2.19
C VAL A 255 6.38 3.09 -0.68
N SER A 256 7.48 3.35 0.03
CA SER A 256 7.49 3.65 1.45
C SER A 256 6.61 2.68 2.28
N PRO A 257 6.85 1.36 2.28
CA PRO A 257 5.93 0.40 2.89
C PRO A 257 5.77 0.62 4.39
N TRP A 258 4.55 0.83 4.87
CA TRP A 258 4.29 0.90 6.32
C TRP A 258 3.90 -0.47 6.86
N ILE A 259 4.91 -1.23 7.27
CA ILE A 259 4.76 -2.66 7.59
C ILE A 259 5.27 -3.06 8.96
N ASP A 260 5.60 -2.09 9.83
CA ASP A 260 5.64 -2.26 11.29
C ASP A 260 4.50 -1.41 11.90
N LEU A 261 3.44 -2.06 12.39
CA LEU A 261 2.30 -1.39 13.00
C LEU A 261 2.51 -1.01 14.47
N THR A 262 3.59 -1.48 15.10
CA THR A 262 3.83 -1.25 16.53
C THR A 262 4.73 -0.06 16.80
N TYR A 263 5.26 0.58 15.75
CA TYR A 263 6.11 1.77 15.85
C TYR A 263 7.35 1.54 16.73
N SER A 264 7.92 0.34 16.66
CA SER A 264 8.86 -0.15 17.69
C SER A 264 10.29 -0.33 17.18
N LEU A 265 10.50 -0.21 15.87
CA LEU A 265 11.83 -0.31 15.28
C LEU A 265 12.60 1.03 15.35
N PRO A 266 13.95 1.01 15.39
CA PRO A 266 14.78 2.19 15.66
C PRO A 266 14.50 3.41 14.78
N SER A 267 14.22 3.21 13.48
CA SER A 267 13.97 4.32 12.54
C SER A 267 12.83 5.24 12.97
N PHE A 268 11.87 4.76 13.77
CA PHE A 268 10.80 5.60 14.29
C PHE A 268 11.29 6.73 15.18
N GLU A 269 12.34 6.51 15.97
CA GLU A 269 12.94 7.53 16.82
C GLU A 269 14.05 8.28 16.07
N GLU A 270 14.90 7.55 15.33
CA GLU A 270 16.07 8.10 14.65
C GLU A 270 15.69 9.09 13.53
N ASN A 271 14.70 8.73 12.72
CA ASN A 271 14.31 9.52 11.53
C ASN A 271 13.17 10.52 11.83
N GLN A 272 12.66 10.57 13.07
CA GLN A 272 11.56 11.46 13.44
C GLN A 272 11.87 12.94 13.22
N LYS A 273 13.15 13.32 13.29
CA LYS A 273 13.60 14.71 13.11
C LYS A 273 13.53 15.17 11.65
N THR A 274 13.63 14.23 10.72
CA THR A 274 13.75 14.48 9.27
C THR A 274 12.48 14.10 8.52
N ASP A 275 11.77 13.06 8.95
CA ASP A 275 10.48 12.68 8.40
C ASP A 275 9.36 13.54 8.99
N PHE A 276 8.82 14.42 8.16
CA PHE A 276 7.74 15.31 8.55
C PHE A 276 6.36 14.79 8.17
N VAL A 277 6.21 13.55 7.70
CA VAL A 277 4.94 13.03 7.14
C VAL A 277 4.24 12.08 8.11
N VAL A 278 5.02 11.20 8.74
CA VAL A 278 4.50 10.21 9.70
C VAL A 278 5.02 10.54 11.09
N GLY A 279 4.09 10.84 12.01
CA GLY A 279 4.37 11.06 13.42
C GLY A 279 4.02 9.87 14.30
N TYR A 280 4.04 10.07 15.63
CA TYR A 280 3.55 9.08 16.60
C TYR A 280 2.11 8.65 16.28
N PRO A 281 1.73 7.40 16.58
CA PRO A 281 0.41 6.86 16.29
C PRO A 281 -0.70 7.70 16.90
N ILE A 282 -1.44 8.36 16.01
CA ILE A 282 -2.59 9.22 16.31
C ILE A 282 -3.64 8.50 17.17
N SER A 283 -3.78 7.18 16.96
CA SER A 283 -4.72 6.31 17.68
C SER A 283 -4.50 6.23 19.20
N CYS A 284 -3.35 6.69 19.73
CA CYS A 284 -3.11 6.79 21.18
C CYS A 284 -2.73 8.20 21.64
N ASP A 285 -2.90 9.22 20.80
CA ASP A 285 -2.67 10.59 21.22
C ASP A 285 -3.93 11.15 21.91
N PRO A 286 -3.90 11.44 23.22
CA PRO A 286 -5.06 11.98 23.92
C PRO A 286 -5.48 13.37 23.43
N ARG A 287 -4.62 14.05 22.64
CA ARG A 287 -4.93 15.33 21.98
C ARG A 287 -5.67 15.14 20.67
N PHE A 288 -5.76 13.91 20.15
CA PHE A 288 -6.47 13.66 18.90
C PHE A 288 -7.97 13.98 19.09
N PRO A 289 -8.60 14.77 18.20
CA PRO A 289 -9.99 15.18 18.38
C PRO A 289 -10.91 13.97 18.48
N GLN A 290 -11.75 13.95 19.51
CA GLN A 290 -12.85 13.01 19.60
C GLN A 290 -13.75 13.13 18.37
N CYS A 291 -14.27 11.99 17.92
CA CYS A 291 -15.07 11.89 16.71
C CYS A 291 -16.12 10.79 16.87
N SER A 292 -17.22 10.88 16.12
CA SER A 292 -18.28 9.86 16.14
C SER A 292 -17.80 8.47 15.71
N ILE A 293 -16.68 8.39 14.98
CA ILE A 293 -16.09 7.12 14.52
C ILE A 293 -14.83 6.71 15.29
N TRP A 294 -14.26 7.58 16.14
CA TRP A 294 -13.07 7.26 16.93
C TRP A 294 -12.99 8.07 18.24
N PRO A 295 -12.71 7.44 19.40
CA PRO A 295 -12.47 6.01 19.60
C PRO A 295 -13.72 5.15 19.34
N THR A 296 -13.54 3.87 18.99
CA THR A 296 -14.65 2.92 18.83
C THR A 296 -15.32 2.58 20.16
N ASP A 297 -16.53 2.03 20.13
CA ASP A 297 -17.20 1.43 21.28
C ASP A 297 -17.55 -0.04 20.98
N PRO A 298 -16.92 -1.03 21.64
CA PRO A 298 -15.88 -0.88 22.66
C PRO A 298 -14.56 -0.31 22.09
N PRO A 299 -13.70 0.30 22.92
CA PRO A 299 -12.47 0.93 22.44
C PRO A 299 -11.45 -0.12 22.00
N ARG A 300 -10.77 0.22 20.89
CA ARG A 300 -9.68 -0.54 20.26
C ARG A 300 -8.35 0.19 20.48
N GLY A 301 -7.25 -0.56 20.62
CA GLY A 301 -5.91 0.00 20.82
C GLY A 301 -5.27 0.61 19.56
N ASP A 302 -5.76 0.27 18.38
CA ASP A 302 -5.32 0.84 17.11
C ASP A 302 -6.51 1.09 16.17
N MET A 303 -6.39 2.00 15.19
CA MET A 303 -7.49 2.23 14.24
C MET A 303 -7.67 1.03 13.31
N TYR A 304 -6.58 0.48 12.79
CA TYR A 304 -6.60 -0.54 11.75
C TYR A 304 -7.03 -1.91 12.28
N CYS A 305 -6.47 -2.38 13.38
CA CYS A 305 -6.73 -3.73 13.90
C CYS A 305 -6.88 -3.77 15.42
N GLU A 306 -7.47 -4.86 15.95
CA GLU A 306 -7.42 -5.10 17.40
C GLU A 306 -5.97 -5.19 17.87
N THR A 307 -5.70 -4.80 19.12
CA THR A 307 -4.33 -4.76 19.66
C THR A 307 -3.62 -6.10 19.48
N SER A 308 -4.32 -7.21 19.71
CA SER A 308 -3.78 -8.57 19.55
C SER A 308 -3.32 -8.89 18.13
N CYS A 309 -3.87 -8.20 17.12
CA CYS A 309 -3.48 -8.36 15.72
C CYS A 309 -2.27 -7.51 15.30
N LEU A 310 -1.72 -6.64 16.17
CA LEU A 310 -0.64 -5.71 15.76
C LEU A 310 0.66 -6.37 15.31
N VAL A 311 0.87 -7.65 15.67
CA VAL A 311 2.00 -8.47 15.21
C VAL A 311 1.54 -9.68 14.39
N HIS A 312 0.26 -9.74 14.02
CA HIS A 312 -0.25 -10.79 13.17
C HIS A 312 0.36 -10.64 11.76
N PRO A 313 0.93 -11.69 11.13
CA PRO A 313 1.68 -11.56 9.88
C PRO A 313 0.91 -10.92 8.71
N LEU A 314 -0.41 -11.06 8.66
CA LEU A 314 -1.26 -10.42 7.63
C LEU A 314 -1.68 -8.98 7.93
N ALA A 315 -1.53 -8.50 9.17
CA ALA A 315 -1.72 -7.10 9.51
C ALA A 315 -0.38 -6.36 9.52
N ASN A 316 0.69 -7.04 9.97
CA ASN A 316 2.04 -6.54 10.12
C ASN A 316 3.02 -7.45 9.35
N PRO A 317 3.26 -7.18 8.05
CA PRO A 317 4.13 -8.00 7.23
C PRO A 317 5.59 -8.10 7.73
N ALA A 318 6.09 -7.16 8.55
CA ALA A 318 7.41 -7.32 9.17
C ALA A 318 7.48 -8.51 10.14
N ALA A 319 6.33 -9.01 10.63
CA ALA A 319 6.25 -10.21 11.45
C ALA A 319 6.24 -11.52 10.64
N VAL A 320 6.23 -11.48 9.30
CA VAL A 320 6.26 -12.69 8.46
C VAL A 320 7.61 -13.39 8.55
N GLU A 321 7.59 -14.73 8.64
CA GLU A 321 8.80 -15.56 8.68
C GLU A 321 9.25 -16.04 7.30
N ASP A 322 8.32 -16.49 6.46
CA ASP A 322 8.61 -17.20 5.21
C ASP A 322 8.06 -16.49 3.96
N TRP A 323 8.99 -15.90 3.20
CA TRP A 323 8.80 -15.24 1.91
C TRP A 323 9.17 -16.12 0.72
N ARG A 324 9.55 -17.39 0.91
CA ARG A 324 9.88 -18.28 -0.22
C ARG A 324 8.69 -18.41 -1.16
N GLY A 325 8.97 -18.23 -2.46
CA GLY A 325 7.97 -18.19 -3.52
C GLY A 325 7.36 -16.81 -3.79
N CYS A 326 7.72 -15.77 -3.02
CA CYS A 326 7.32 -14.39 -3.32
C CYS A 326 7.83 -13.99 -4.72
N PRO A 327 7.01 -13.33 -5.55
CA PRO A 327 7.46 -12.83 -6.85
C PRO A 327 8.49 -11.70 -6.66
N PRO A 328 9.16 -11.24 -7.72
CA PRO A 328 10.12 -10.14 -7.63
C PRO A 328 9.52 -8.89 -6.94
N VAL A 329 10.31 -8.28 -6.05
CA VAL A 329 9.89 -7.13 -5.24
C VAL A 329 10.76 -5.91 -5.53
N LEU A 330 10.15 -4.77 -5.84
CA LEU A 330 10.79 -3.45 -5.80
C LEU A 330 10.28 -2.69 -4.58
N VAL A 331 11.20 -2.13 -3.79
CA VAL A 331 10.88 -1.17 -2.73
C VAL A 331 11.59 0.15 -3.02
N VAL A 332 10.80 1.22 -3.14
CA VAL A 332 11.27 2.60 -3.23
C VAL A 332 10.88 3.32 -1.95
N CYS A 333 11.82 3.96 -1.25
CA CYS A 333 11.53 4.65 0.01
C CYS A 333 12.48 5.83 0.25
N GLY A 334 12.15 6.68 1.22
CA GLY A 334 13.06 7.70 1.72
C GLY A 334 13.91 7.24 2.91
N GLU A 335 14.63 8.17 3.53
CA GLU A 335 15.17 8.02 4.89
C GLU A 335 14.09 8.41 5.91
N GLU A 336 13.07 7.57 5.96
CA GLU A 336 11.77 7.81 6.62
C GLU A 336 11.60 6.97 7.90
N VAL A 337 10.61 7.30 8.73
CA VAL A 337 10.39 6.59 10.02
C VAL A 337 9.94 5.14 9.85
N ALA A 338 9.23 4.82 8.76
CA ALA A 338 8.69 3.49 8.50
C ALA A 338 9.71 2.51 7.88
N VAL A 339 10.92 2.99 7.56
CA VAL A 339 11.88 2.27 6.70
C VAL A 339 12.36 0.95 7.28
N ASP A 340 12.50 0.83 8.61
CA ASP A 340 13.06 -0.37 9.21
C ASP A 340 12.15 -1.59 9.07
N GLY A 341 10.82 -1.42 9.06
CA GLY A 341 9.90 -2.52 8.78
C GLY A 341 10.14 -3.09 7.37
N ALA A 342 10.33 -2.20 6.38
CA ALA A 342 10.67 -2.58 5.02
C ALA A 342 12.04 -3.25 4.92
N LYS A 343 13.06 -2.74 5.63
CA LYS A 343 14.39 -3.35 5.68
C LYS A 343 14.36 -4.77 6.25
N VAL A 344 13.61 -5.00 7.34
CA VAL A 344 13.43 -6.35 7.93
C VAL A 344 12.86 -7.33 6.92
N VAL A 345 11.79 -6.94 6.21
CA VAL A 345 11.17 -7.79 5.18
C VAL A 345 12.12 -8.04 4.02
N VAL A 346 12.77 -7.01 3.49
CA VAL A 346 13.67 -7.14 2.33
C VAL A 346 14.87 -8.00 2.66
N GLN A 347 15.51 -7.78 3.82
CA GLN A 347 16.65 -8.57 4.26
C GLN A 347 16.26 -10.05 4.40
N GLN A 348 15.11 -10.34 5.01
CA GLN A 348 14.63 -11.71 5.16
C GLN A 348 14.26 -12.36 3.82
N ALA A 349 13.51 -11.65 2.97
CA ALA A 349 13.11 -12.14 1.66
C ALA A 349 14.32 -12.42 0.76
N HIS A 350 15.31 -11.52 0.76
CA HIS A 350 16.55 -11.70 0.02
C HIS A 350 17.32 -12.95 0.47
N ARG A 351 17.49 -13.16 1.78
CA ARG A 351 18.10 -14.38 2.35
C ARG A 351 17.36 -15.66 1.99
N GLN A 352 16.06 -15.55 1.69
CA GLN A 352 15.20 -16.67 1.27
C GLN A 352 15.14 -16.84 -0.25
N GLY A 353 16.00 -16.15 -1.01
CA GLY A 353 16.11 -16.28 -2.45
C GLY A 353 15.09 -15.47 -3.25
N VAL A 354 14.37 -14.53 -2.62
CA VAL A 354 13.48 -13.62 -3.34
C VAL A 354 14.32 -12.59 -4.10
N SER A 355 13.96 -12.36 -5.37
CA SER A 355 14.54 -11.29 -6.19
C SER A 355 14.06 -9.93 -5.68
N VAL A 356 14.94 -9.18 -5.01
CA VAL A 356 14.59 -7.87 -4.44
C VAL A 356 15.45 -6.75 -5.01
N THR A 357 14.79 -5.66 -5.41
CA THR A 357 15.41 -4.38 -5.75
C THR A 357 15.05 -3.36 -4.67
N TRP A 358 16.05 -2.77 -4.02
CA TRP A 358 15.90 -1.76 -2.98
C TRP A 358 16.43 -0.40 -3.47
N ARG A 359 15.61 0.63 -3.32
CA ARG A 359 15.89 2.01 -3.74
C ARG A 359 15.55 2.98 -2.62
N GLN A 360 16.56 3.36 -1.85
CA GLN A 360 16.40 4.32 -0.78
C GLN A 360 16.92 5.69 -1.21
N PHE A 361 16.13 6.74 -0.99
CA PHE A 361 16.49 8.11 -1.34
C PHE A 361 16.85 8.89 -0.08
N GLU A 362 18.08 9.39 -0.04
CA GLU A 362 18.63 10.14 1.09
C GLU A 362 17.76 11.38 1.40
N ARG A 363 17.49 11.62 2.68
CA ARG A 363 16.73 12.78 3.22
C ARG A 363 15.29 12.95 2.74
N LEU A 364 14.77 12.05 1.91
CA LEU A 364 13.38 12.16 1.46
C LEU A 364 12.43 11.58 2.51
N PRO A 365 11.26 12.21 2.72
CA PRO A 365 10.30 11.77 3.73
C PRO A 365 9.45 10.59 3.23
N HIS A 366 8.60 10.06 4.12
CA HIS A 366 7.63 9.02 3.78
C HIS A 366 6.75 9.40 2.58
N VAL A 367 6.61 8.51 1.59
CA VAL A 367 5.79 8.69 0.38
C VAL A 367 6.13 9.98 -0.38
N PHE A 368 7.42 10.35 -0.43
CA PHE A 368 7.87 11.54 -1.16
C PHE A 368 7.41 11.57 -2.62
N MET A 369 7.22 10.42 -3.26
CA MET A 369 6.75 10.30 -4.65
C MET A 369 5.40 10.97 -4.90
N SER A 370 4.51 10.96 -3.90
CA SER A 370 3.16 11.56 -4.03
C SER A 370 3.13 13.03 -3.65
N MET A 371 4.05 13.50 -2.81
CA MET A 371 4.05 14.88 -2.29
C MET A 371 5.03 15.80 -3.00
N LEU A 372 6.21 15.29 -3.38
CA LEU A 372 7.31 16.08 -3.92
C LEU A 372 7.44 15.84 -5.42
N THR A 373 6.33 15.98 -6.14
CA THR A 373 6.17 15.46 -7.51
C THR A 373 7.05 16.12 -8.58
N ASP A 374 7.68 17.26 -8.25
CA ASP A 374 8.52 18.05 -9.15
C ASP A 374 10.02 17.82 -8.94
N LEU A 375 10.41 17.08 -7.89
CA LEU A 375 11.82 16.75 -7.66
C LEU A 375 12.35 15.80 -8.72
N GLU A 376 13.61 15.99 -9.13
CA GLU A 376 14.30 15.03 -10.01
C GLU A 376 14.36 13.63 -9.39
N HIS A 377 14.55 13.54 -8.07
CA HIS A 377 14.48 12.29 -7.31
C HIS A 377 13.16 11.56 -7.50
N THR A 378 12.04 12.28 -7.45
CA THR A 378 10.71 11.71 -7.70
C THR A 378 10.56 11.25 -9.14
N LYS A 379 11.13 11.97 -10.11
CA LYS A 379 11.10 11.55 -11.51
C LYS A 379 11.90 10.25 -11.72
N VAL A 380 13.08 10.14 -11.12
CA VAL A 380 13.90 8.91 -11.13
C VAL A 380 13.13 7.75 -10.49
N ALA A 381 12.58 7.96 -9.29
CA ALA A 381 11.78 6.95 -8.60
C ALA A 381 10.58 6.47 -9.43
N ILE A 382 9.82 7.38 -10.05
CA ILE A 382 8.70 7.06 -10.93
C ILE A 382 9.17 6.27 -12.18
N ALA A 383 10.30 6.66 -12.77
CA ALA A 383 10.85 5.98 -13.94
C ALA A 383 11.27 4.55 -13.61
N GLU A 384 11.95 4.33 -12.49
CA GLU A 384 12.33 2.99 -12.02
C GLU A 384 11.11 2.14 -11.67
N TRP A 385 10.11 2.73 -11.03
CA TRP A 385 8.86 2.03 -10.73
C TRP A 385 8.15 1.57 -12.00
N ALA A 386 8.12 2.41 -13.04
CA ALA A 386 7.59 2.06 -14.36
C ALA A 386 8.45 1.01 -15.09
N GLU A 387 9.78 1.16 -15.07
CA GLU A 387 10.72 0.21 -15.67
C GLU A 387 10.57 -1.18 -15.07
N PHE A 388 10.46 -1.27 -13.74
CA PHE A 388 10.22 -2.54 -13.05
C PHE A 388 8.88 -3.16 -13.46
N CYS A 389 7.79 -2.39 -13.41
CA CYS A 389 6.46 -2.91 -13.76
C CYS A 389 6.40 -3.41 -15.20
N ARG A 390 6.98 -2.66 -16.13
CA ARG A 390 6.97 -3.00 -17.55
C ARG A 390 7.96 -4.11 -17.90
N GLY A 391 9.16 -4.06 -17.36
CA GLY A 391 10.21 -5.05 -17.58
C GLY A 391 9.74 -6.45 -17.21
N LEU A 392 9.08 -6.59 -16.06
CA LEU A 392 8.58 -7.88 -15.56
C LEU A 392 7.52 -8.53 -16.44
N VAL A 393 6.65 -7.74 -17.08
CA VAL A 393 5.54 -8.24 -17.90
C VAL A 393 5.96 -8.46 -19.36
N GLU A 394 6.80 -7.58 -19.90
CA GLU A 394 7.21 -7.63 -21.30
C GLU A 394 8.50 -8.42 -21.54
N ASP A 395 9.08 -9.03 -20.50
CA ASP A 395 10.36 -9.75 -20.52
C ASP A 395 11.48 -8.90 -21.17
N LYS A 396 11.51 -7.62 -20.77
CA LYS A 396 12.50 -6.62 -21.21
C LYS A 396 13.56 -6.44 -20.14
N LYS A 397 14.42 -5.44 -20.31
CA LYS A 397 15.36 -4.99 -19.27
C LYS A 397 14.58 -4.72 -17.97
N VAL A 398 14.68 -5.65 -17.01
CA VAL A 398 14.19 -5.50 -15.64
C VAL A 398 15.29 -4.81 -14.84
N LEU A 399 14.92 -4.04 -13.81
CA LEU A 399 15.90 -3.55 -12.85
C LEU A 399 16.62 -4.73 -12.19
N GLU A 400 17.95 -4.69 -12.21
CA GLU A 400 18.75 -5.71 -11.57
C GLU A 400 18.44 -5.78 -10.06
N PRO A 401 18.29 -6.98 -9.48
CA PRO A 401 18.16 -7.15 -8.04
C PRO A 401 19.39 -6.60 -7.33
N GLY A 402 19.17 -6.01 -6.15
CA GLY A 402 20.22 -5.36 -5.38
C GLY A 402 19.73 -4.07 -4.73
N GLY A 403 20.51 -3.59 -3.76
CA GLY A 403 20.20 -2.38 -3.01
C GLY A 403 21.05 -1.19 -3.43
N GLU A 404 20.41 -0.03 -3.53
CA GLU A 404 21.08 1.25 -3.74
C GLU A 404 20.51 2.34 -2.81
N LEU A 405 21.42 3.15 -2.28
CA LEU A 405 21.14 4.47 -1.70
C LEU A 405 21.39 5.53 -2.79
N VAL A 406 20.38 6.33 -3.07
CA VAL A 406 20.42 7.46 -4.01
C VAL A 406 20.67 8.74 -3.23
N VAL A 407 21.81 9.38 -3.47
CA VAL A 407 22.29 10.57 -2.76
C VAL A 407 21.46 11.79 -3.14
N ALA A 408 21.01 12.56 -2.14
CA ALA A 408 20.09 13.68 -2.31
C ALA A 408 20.68 14.83 -3.15
N ARG A 409 22.01 15.00 -3.09
CA ARG A 409 22.68 16.13 -3.71
C ARG A 409 22.71 16.04 -5.23
N ASP A 410 23.00 14.85 -5.76
CA ASP A 410 23.43 14.67 -7.15
C ASP A 410 22.90 13.39 -7.81
N LEU A 411 22.02 12.62 -7.13
CA LEU A 411 21.49 11.34 -7.60
C LEU A 411 22.55 10.25 -7.82
N SER A 412 23.78 10.45 -7.30
CA SER A 412 24.77 9.38 -7.30
C SER A 412 24.30 8.19 -6.46
N ARG A 413 24.77 6.99 -6.82
CA ARG A 413 24.26 5.73 -6.28
C ARG A 413 25.37 5.03 -5.51
N THR A 414 25.06 4.64 -4.28
CA THR A 414 25.93 3.79 -3.46
C THR A 414 25.25 2.44 -3.27
N LYS A 415 25.94 1.35 -3.56
CA LYS A 415 25.42 0.00 -3.31
C LYS A 415 25.21 -0.20 -1.81
N VAL A 416 24.09 -0.82 -1.45
CA VAL A 416 23.84 -1.29 -0.08
C VAL A 416 23.69 -2.80 -0.07
N ASP A 417 24.20 -3.42 0.98
CA ASP A 417 24.16 -4.87 1.18
C ASP A 417 22.76 -5.27 1.67
N LEU A 418 22.04 -6.04 0.85
CA LEU A 418 20.71 -6.53 1.19
C LEU A 418 20.72 -7.49 2.39
N GLU A 419 21.82 -8.18 2.66
CA GLU A 419 21.94 -9.07 3.82
C GLU A 419 22.09 -8.31 5.14
N ARG A 420 22.41 -7.02 5.09
CA ARG A 420 22.74 -6.16 6.24
C ARG A 420 22.05 -4.80 6.18
N LEU A 421 20.87 -4.71 5.56
CA LEU A 421 20.09 -3.46 5.49
C LEU A 421 19.75 -2.90 6.87
N ILE A 422 19.56 -3.79 7.84
CA ILE A 422 19.32 -3.44 9.23
C ILE A 422 20.16 -4.32 10.14
N GLY A 423 20.68 -3.74 11.23
CA GLY A 423 21.47 -4.45 12.24
C GLY A 423 20.66 -5.41 13.13
N LEU A 424 19.42 -5.72 12.76
CA LEU A 424 18.52 -6.61 13.49
C LEU A 424 18.24 -7.88 12.68
N THR A 425 18.20 -9.01 13.37
CA THR A 425 17.54 -10.21 12.86
C THR A 425 16.02 -10.02 12.87
N ARG A 426 15.30 -10.88 12.13
CA ARG A 426 13.84 -10.86 12.13
C ARG A 426 13.30 -11.20 13.52
N GLU A 427 13.94 -12.10 14.25
CA GLU A 427 13.56 -12.52 15.60
C GLU A 427 13.70 -11.37 16.61
N GLU A 428 14.81 -10.62 16.54
CA GLU A 428 15.01 -9.42 17.38
C GLU A 428 13.99 -8.33 17.05
N ALA A 429 13.73 -8.08 15.77
CA ALA A 429 12.69 -7.15 15.34
C ALA A 429 11.31 -7.57 15.87
N LEU A 430 10.97 -8.86 15.81
CA LEU A 430 9.72 -9.39 16.34
C LEU A 430 9.60 -9.21 17.86
N VAL A 431 10.69 -9.37 18.62
CA VAL A 431 10.70 -9.09 20.07
C VAL A 431 10.39 -7.62 20.34
N LEU A 432 10.99 -6.69 19.58
CA LEU A 432 10.67 -5.26 19.70
C LEU A 432 9.21 -4.97 19.38
N MET A 433 8.68 -5.56 18.30
CA MET A 433 7.28 -5.38 17.91
C MET A 433 6.30 -5.90 18.96
N LYS A 434 6.57 -7.09 19.53
CA LYS A 434 5.76 -7.66 20.62
C LYS A 434 5.72 -6.74 21.85
N ARG A 435 6.87 -6.16 22.24
CA ARG A 435 6.93 -5.15 23.32
C ARG A 435 6.12 -3.90 22.98
N GLY A 436 6.14 -3.45 21.73
CA GLY A 436 5.30 -2.35 21.25
C GLY A 436 3.81 -2.62 21.38
N MET A 437 3.38 -3.82 20.97
CA MET A 437 2.01 -4.29 21.13
C MET A 437 1.58 -4.33 22.60
N GLU A 438 2.42 -4.85 23.50
CA GLU A 438 2.12 -4.90 24.94
C GLU A 438 1.92 -3.49 25.54
N LYS A 439 2.77 -2.53 25.19
CA LYS A 439 2.61 -1.12 25.60
C LYS A 439 1.26 -0.55 25.16
N ARG A 440 0.80 -0.93 23.98
CA ARG A 440 -0.50 -0.52 23.43
C ARG A 440 -1.68 -1.06 24.22
N GLU A 441 -1.58 -2.31 24.65
CA GLU A 441 -2.64 -2.97 25.43
C GLU A 441 -2.76 -2.35 26.83
N VAL A 442 -1.64 -1.98 27.46
CA VAL A 442 -1.63 -1.23 28.72
C VAL A 442 -2.33 0.12 28.56
N PHE A 443 -2.03 0.87 27.49
CA PHE A 443 -2.70 2.13 27.21
C PHE A 443 -4.22 1.95 27.07
N ARG A 444 -4.67 0.95 26.29
CA ARG A 444 -6.09 0.62 26.10
C ARG A 444 -6.79 0.36 27.43
N ARG A 445 -6.20 -0.46 28.32
CA ARG A 445 -6.76 -0.77 29.64
C ARG A 445 -6.92 0.48 30.51
N ASN A 446 -5.86 1.29 30.59
CA ASN A 446 -5.87 2.53 31.37
C ASN A 446 -6.91 3.56 30.86
N THR A 447 -7.23 3.55 29.55
CA THR A 447 -8.31 4.39 29.00
C THR A 447 -9.72 3.86 29.27
N ARG A 448 -9.90 2.54 29.47
CA ARG A 448 -11.20 1.94 29.82
C ARG A 448 -11.61 2.22 31.28
N GLU A 449 -10.62 2.33 32.18
CA GLU A 449 -10.87 2.49 33.63
C GLU A 449 -11.11 3.94 34.07
N LYS A 450 -10.91 4.93 33.20
CA LYS A 450 -11.26 6.32 33.52
C LYS A 450 -12.76 6.55 33.30
N PRO A 451 -13.54 6.92 34.34
CA PRO A 451 -14.94 7.28 34.15
C PRO A 451 -15.03 8.45 33.16
N ARG A 452 -15.94 8.35 32.19
CA ARG A 452 -16.29 9.48 31.32
C ARG A 452 -16.88 10.56 32.22
N MET A 453 -16.10 11.62 32.50
CA MET A 453 -16.59 12.84 33.15
C MET A 453 -17.51 13.61 32.22
#